data_AF-A0A9E0YIB4-F1
#
_entry.id   AF-A0A9E0YIB4-F1
#
_cell.length_a   1.000
_cell.length_b   1.000
_cell.length_c   1.000
_cell.angle_alpha   90.00
_cell.angle_beta   90.00
_cell.angle_gamma   90.00
#
_symmetry.space_group_name_H-M   'P 1'
#
loop_
_entity.id
_entity.type
_entity.pdbx_description
1 polymer ?
#
loop_
_entity_poly.entity_id
_entity_poly.type
_entity_poly.pdbx_seq_one_letter_code
_entity_poly.pdbx_strand_id
1 'polypeptide(L)'
;SEAAFGKPFARYWIHNGFININQEKMSKSLGNFLMIKDLVRIWHPEALRLFLLSNHYRSPLDYTEQAMREAASGLDKLYGFLDRIVGCFDVWPPEPVSDPAASAQSGGEIWQRFCEAMDDDFNTARGIGILFETVRSLNREIDRQGADAVTRQPAQFTRIMDIMGIGRVLGIMAEAPQQYFARQKHAVLASQDIDEEWIQEKIHERAEARKAKDFARADQIRDELKGHNIILEDRPDGTIWKHGDGKTQV
;
A
#
# COMPACT_ATOMS: atom_id res chain seq x y z
N SER A 1 29.91 29.59 12.04
CA SER A 1 30.07 30.38 10.80
C SER A 1 31.46 30.10 10.26
N GLU A 2 31.62 29.83 8.96
CA GLU A 2 32.94 29.65 8.33
C GLU A 2 33.84 30.87 8.58
N ALA A 3 33.26 32.07 8.55
CA ALA A 3 33.96 33.33 8.84
C ALA A 3 34.48 33.42 10.28
N ALA A 4 33.86 32.73 11.24
CA ALA A 4 34.26 32.74 12.65
C ALA A 4 35.32 31.67 12.98
N PHE A 5 35.41 30.60 12.20
CA PHE A 5 36.21 29.41 12.54
C PHE A 5 37.19 28.96 11.46
N GLY A 6 37.18 29.58 10.28
CA GLY A 6 38.09 29.28 9.16
C GLY A 6 37.99 27.84 8.64
N LYS A 7 36.86 27.16 8.89
CA LYS A 7 36.62 25.75 8.52
C LYS A 7 35.31 25.63 7.73
N PRO A 8 35.21 24.67 6.78
CA PRO A 8 33.97 24.39 6.06
C PRO A 8 32.83 24.08 7.04
N PHE A 9 31.67 24.71 6.85
CA PHE A 9 30.51 24.54 7.73
C PHE A 9 29.75 23.25 7.43
N ALA A 10 29.57 22.92 6.15
CA ALA A 10 28.93 21.69 5.70
C ALA A 10 29.53 21.25 4.36
N ARG A 11 29.56 19.93 4.11
CA ARG A 11 30.00 19.35 2.83
C ARG A 11 28.85 19.12 1.84
N TYR A 12 27.66 18.86 2.36
CA TYR A 12 26.47 18.59 1.55
C TYR A 12 25.29 19.36 2.11
N TRP A 13 24.51 19.93 1.21
CA TRP A 13 23.25 20.59 1.49
C TRP A 13 22.18 19.90 0.67
N ILE A 14 21.13 19.41 1.34
CA ILE A 14 20.05 18.67 0.71
C ILE A 14 18.79 19.53 0.79
N HIS A 15 18.21 19.82 -0.37
CA HIS A 15 17.00 20.63 -0.49
C HIS A 15 15.88 19.79 -1.12
N ASN A 16 14.70 19.84 -0.52
CA ASN A 16 13.51 19.19 -1.06
C ASN A 16 12.79 20.10 -2.06
N GLY A 17 12.15 19.48 -3.05
CA GLY A 17 11.22 20.15 -3.95
C GLY A 17 10.02 20.72 -3.19
N PHE A 18 9.37 21.71 -3.80
CA PHE A 18 8.17 22.30 -3.23
C PHE A 18 6.96 21.36 -3.34
N ILE A 19 6.05 21.48 -2.37
CA ILE A 19 4.73 20.85 -2.44
C ILE A 19 3.72 21.88 -2.95
N ASN A 20 3.00 21.53 -4.00
CA ASN A 20 1.86 22.26 -4.54
C ASN A 20 0.56 21.53 -4.16
N ILE A 21 -0.57 22.23 -4.24
CA ILE A 21 -1.92 21.68 -4.15
C ILE A 21 -2.65 22.09 -5.41
N ASN A 22 -3.12 21.12 -6.20
CA ASN A 22 -3.84 21.37 -7.45
C ASN A 22 -3.10 22.40 -8.33
N GLN A 23 -1.78 22.24 -8.48
CA GLN A 23 -0.87 23.13 -9.22
C GLN A 23 -0.66 24.53 -8.63
N GLU A 24 -1.31 24.87 -7.52
CA GLU A 24 -1.04 26.10 -6.78
C GLU A 24 -0.01 25.87 -5.68
N LYS A 25 0.91 26.82 -5.52
CA LYS A 25 1.90 26.74 -4.45
C LYS A 25 1.21 26.71 -3.09
N MET A 26 1.55 25.73 -2.26
CA MET A 26 1.08 25.67 -0.89
C MET A 26 1.70 26.84 -0.10
N SER A 27 0.88 27.70 0.50
CA SER A 27 1.38 28.73 1.41
C SER A 27 0.35 29.13 2.47
N LYS A 28 0.83 29.46 3.67
CA LYS A 28 -0.03 30.02 4.74
C LYS A 28 -0.72 31.31 4.30
N SER A 29 -0.07 32.11 3.46
CA SER A 29 -0.60 33.37 2.93
C SER A 29 -1.73 33.19 1.91
N LEU A 30 -1.74 32.09 1.14
CA LEU A 30 -2.85 31.76 0.23
C LEU A 30 -4.00 31.03 0.94
N GLY A 31 -3.82 30.61 2.20
CA GLY A 31 -4.83 29.84 2.94
C GLY A 31 -5.00 28.40 2.47
N ASN A 32 -4.26 27.96 1.45
CA ASN A 32 -4.31 26.64 0.84
C ASN A 32 -3.28 25.67 1.45
N PHE A 33 -3.18 25.56 2.78
CA PHE A 33 -2.22 24.65 3.41
C PHE A 33 -2.92 23.44 4.03
N LEU A 34 -2.31 22.26 3.89
CA LEU A 34 -2.82 21.01 4.46
C LEU A 34 -2.02 20.65 5.70
N MET A 35 -2.69 20.36 6.82
CA MET A 35 -2.00 19.78 7.97
C MET A 35 -2.02 18.26 7.89
N ILE A 36 -0.89 17.64 8.23
CA ILE A 36 -0.76 16.17 8.27
C ILE A 36 -1.85 15.54 9.16
N LYS A 37 -2.16 16.17 10.30
CA LYS A 37 -3.21 15.69 11.22
C LYS A 37 -4.61 15.61 10.58
N ASP A 38 -4.87 16.42 9.56
CA ASP A 38 -6.15 16.44 8.84
C ASP A 38 -6.12 15.40 7.73
N LEU A 39 -4.99 15.28 7.02
CA LEU A 39 -4.80 14.27 5.98
C LEU A 39 -4.88 12.84 6.53
N VAL A 40 -4.28 12.55 7.68
CA VAL A 40 -4.30 11.18 8.27
C VAL A 40 -5.65 10.78 8.85
N ARG A 41 -6.62 11.70 8.93
CA ARG A 41 -8.02 11.37 9.23
C ARG A 41 -8.76 10.82 8.01
N ILE A 42 -8.31 11.21 6.82
CA ILE A 42 -8.93 10.83 5.53
C ILE A 42 -8.17 9.65 4.91
N TRP A 43 -6.85 9.73 4.92
CA TRP A 43 -5.96 8.77 4.27
C TRP A 43 -5.19 7.94 5.28
N HIS A 44 -4.87 6.70 4.91
CA HIS A 44 -3.94 5.90 5.68
C HIS A 44 -2.57 6.61 5.77
N PRO A 45 -1.92 6.68 6.96
CA PRO A 45 -0.62 7.35 7.10
C PRO A 45 0.45 6.81 6.15
N GLU A 46 0.45 5.50 5.90
CA GLU A 46 1.38 4.91 4.94
C GLU A 46 1.04 5.25 3.48
N ALA A 47 -0.22 5.53 3.15
CA ALA A 47 -0.59 5.96 1.79
C ALA A 47 -0.05 7.38 1.52
N LEU A 48 -0.12 8.26 2.53
CA LEU A 48 0.51 9.58 2.48
C LEU A 48 2.03 9.48 2.33
N ARG A 49 2.67 8.56 3.05
CA ARG A 49 4.10 8.30 2.91
C ARG A 49 4.45 7.77 1.52
N LEU A 50 3.69 6.80 1.00
CA LEU A 50 3.90 6.28 -0.34
C LEU A 50 3.72 7.38 -1.40
N PHE A 51 2.73 8.25 -1.26
CA PHE A 51 2.57 9.42 -2.12
C PHE A 51 3.81 10.32 -2.11
N LEU A 52 4.33 10.67 -0.92
CA LEU A 52 5.51 11.53 -0.77
C LEU A 52 6.77 10.89 -1.37
N LEU A 53 6.91 9.57 -1.30
CA LEU A 53 8.07 8.83 -1.80
C LEU A 53 7.97 8.45 -3.29
N SER A 54 6.77 8.53 -3.88
CA SER A 54 6.52 8.18 -5.29
C SER A 54 7.19 9.12 -6.29
N ASN A 55 7.71 10.26 -5.84
CA ASN A 55 8.50 11.20 -6.65
C ASN A 55 9.87 11.42 -6.02
N HIS A 56 10.85 11.76 -6.86
CA HIS A 56 12.19 12.12 -6.39
C HIS A 56 12.12 13.34 -5.45
N TYR A 57 12.82 13.32 -4.32
CA TYR A 57 12.68 14.34 -3.27
C TYR A 57 13.03 15.77 -3.75
N ARG A 58 13.86 15.90 -4.78
CA ARG A 58 14.22 17.19 -5.42
C ARG A 58 13.16 17.72 -6.39
N SER A 59 12.22 16.88 -6.82
CA SER A 59 11.18 17.26 -7.77
C SER A 59 10.00 17.93 -7.06
N PRO A 60 9.33 18.92 -7.68
CA PRO A 60 8.07 19.43 -7.17
C PRO A 60 7.05 18.29 -7.06
N LEU A 61 6.28 18.29 -5.97
CA LEU A 61 5.23 17.31 -5.73
C LEU A 61 3.88 18.02 -5.71
N ASP A 62 2.94 17.57 -6.53
CA ASP A 62 1.58 18.13 -6.55
C ASP A 62 0.62 17.22 -5.78
N TYR A 63 0.07 17.74 -4.69
CA TYR A 63 -1.00 17.06 -3.97
C TYR A 63 -2.32 17.26 -4.72
N THR A 64 -2.90 16.14 -5.14
CA THR A 64 -4.26 16.05 -5.66
C THR A 64 -4.95 14.87 -5.00
N GLU A 65 -6.29 14.92 -4.92
CA GLU A 65 -7.06 13.79 -4.43
C GLU A 65 -6.81 12.53 -5.27
N GLN A 66 -6.68 12.70 -6.59
CA GLN A 66 -6.37 11.61 -7.50
C GLN A 66 -5.01 10.95 -7.19
N ALA A 67 -3.96 11.74 -6.97
CA ALA A 67 -2.64 11.20 -6.61
C ALA A 67 -2.68 10.45 -5.26
N MET A 68 -3.48 10.93 -4.30
CA MET A 68 -3.69 10.21 -3.04
C MET A 68 -4.46 8.90 -3.23
N ARG A 69 -5.50 8.89 -4.08
CA ARG A 69 -6.23 7.65 -4.44
C ARG A 69 -5.32 6.63 -5.11
N GLU A 70 -4.41 7.09 -5.97
CA GLU A 70 -3.41 6.23 -6.61
C GLU A 70 -2.42 5.65 -5.60
N ALA A 71 -1.93 6.46 -4.67
CA ALA A 71 -1.06 5.97 -3.59
C ALA A 71 -1.80 4.98 -2.67
N ALA A 72 -3.04 5.25 -2.28
CA ALA A 72 -3.85 4.33 -1.49
C ALA A 72 -4.06 2.99 -2.21
N SER A 73 -4.48 3.03 -3.48
CA SER A 73 -4.65 1.84 -4.33
C SER A 73 -3.33 1.08 -4.55
N GLY A 74 -2.21 1.80 -4.60
CA GLY A 74 -0.87 1.21 -4.61
C GLY A 74 -0.57 0.46 -3.31
N LEU A 75 -0.85 1.08 -2.17
CA LEU A 75 -0.68 0.48 -0.85
C LEU A 75 -1.57 -0.77 -0.68
N ASP A 76 -2.82 -0.73 -1.15
CA ASP A 76 -3.73 -1.88 -1.13
C ASP A 76 -3.19 -3.08 -1.89
N LYS A 77 -2.48 -2.85 -3.00
CA LYS A 77 -1.82 -3.94 -3.75
C LYS A 77 -0.66 -4.56 -2.99
N LEU A 78 0.10 -3.74 -2.25
CA LEU A 78 1.20 -4.22 -1.41
C LEU A 78 0.63 -5.07 -0.26
N TYR A 79 -0.33 -4.55 0.50
CA TYR A 79 -0.98 -5.30 1.57
C TYR A 79 -1.77 -6.50 1.07
N GLY A 80 -2.40 -6.42 -0.11
CA GLY A 80 -3.07 -7.53 -0.74
C GLY A 80 -2.11 -8.67 -1.08
N PHE A 81 -0.86 -8.36 -1.45
CA PHE A 81 0.18 -9.37 -1.57
C PHE A 81 0.57 -9.98 -0.22
N LEU A 82 0.78 -9.16 0.81
CA LEU A 82 1.11 -9.65 2.16
C LEU A 82 0.00 -10.56 2.72
N ASP A 83 -1.26 -10.21 2.52
CA ASP A 83 -2.43 -11.00 2.93
C ASP A 83 -2.46 -12.40 2.28
N ARG A 84 -1.95 -12.52 1.06
CA ARG A 84 -1.86 -13.82 0.37
C ARG A 84 -0.79 -14.74 0.94
N ILE A 85 0.27 -14.18 1.53
CA ILE A 85 1.44 -14.95 1.98
C ILE A 85 1.55 -15.07 3.50
N VAL A 86 0.84 -14.22 4.26
CA VAL A 86 0.94 -14.17 5.74
C VAL A 86 0.63 -15.53 6.38
N GLY A 87 -0.37 -16.25 5.87
CA GLY A 87 -0.72 -17.58 6.36
C GLY A 87 0.26 -18.70 6.01
N CYS A 88 1.29 -18.40 5.20
CA CYS A 88 2.34 -19.36 4.84
C CYS A 88 3.54 -19.31 5.81
N PHE A 89 3.52 -18.44 6.82
CA PHE A 89 4.58 -18.29 7.82
C PHE A 89 4.03 -18.54 9.22
N ASP A 90 4.79 -19.25 10.05
CA ASP A 90 4.43 -19.52 11.45
C ASP A 90 4.47 -18.25 12.31
N VAL A 91 5.35 -17.31 11.96
CA VAL A 91 5.54 -16.02 12.64
C VAL A 91 5.52 -14.89 11.61
N TRP A 92 4.82 -13.81 11.93
CA TRP A 92 4.73 -12.61 11.09
C TRP A 92 5.20 -11.36 11.85
N PRO A 93 6.04 -10.49 11.24
CA PRO A 93 6.65 -10.64 9.92
C PRO A 93 7.69 -11.78 9.90
N PRO A 94 7.97 -12.39 8.74
CA PRO A 94 9.02 -13.40 8.64
C PRO A 94 10.37 -12.78 9.02
N GLU A 95 11.06 -13.41 9.96
CA GLU A 95 12.40 -12.99 10.38
C GLU A 95 13.46 -13.56 9.42
N PRO A 96 14.58 -12.84 9.19
CA PRO A 96 15.72 -13.41 8.50
C PRO A 96 16.24 -14.63 9.27
N VAL A 97 16.66 -15.67 8.54
CA VAL A 97 17.11 -16.94 9.13
C VAL A 97 18.48 -16.82 9.85
N SER A 98 19.13 -15.64 9.86
CA SER A 98 20.43 -15.44 10.55
C SER A 98 20.81 -13.98 10.83
N ASP A 99 21.67 -13.83 11.86
CA ASP A 99 22.36 -12.66 12.46
C ASP A 99 22.12 -11.27 11.80
N PRO A 100 21.57 -10.28 12.55
CA PRO A 100 21.39 -8.90 12.10
C PRO A 100 22.63 -8.25 11.46
N ALA A 101 23.84 -8.62 11.91
CA ALA A 101 25.10 -8.08 11.38
C ALA A 101 25.46 -8.61 9.98
N ALA A 102 24.99 -9.81 9.61
CA ALA A 102 25.17 -10.37 8.27
C ALA A 102 24.10 -9.86 7.28
N SER A 103 22.92 -9.45 7.79
CA SER A 103 21.77 -9.06 6.97
C SER A 103 21.97 -7.80 6.12
N ALA A 104 22.81 -6.85 6.58
CA ALA A 104 23.10 -5.63 5.84
C ALA A 104 23.91 -5.86 4.54
N GLN A 105 24.53 -7.04 4.39
CA GLN A 105 25.29 -7.47 3.21
C GLN A 105 24.68 -8.68 2.48
N SER A 106 23.50 -9.16 2.91
CA SER A 106 22.91 -10.44 2.49
C SER A 106 21.55 -10.32 1.78
N GLY A 107 21.15 -9.14 1.32
CA GLY A 107 19.95 -8.99 0.49
C GLY A 107 20.12 -9.66 -0.88
N GLY A 108 19.01 -10.14 -1.44
CA GLY A 108 19.00 -10.74 -2.78
C GLY A 108 19.16 -9.72 -3.91
N GLU A 109 18.98 -10.18 -5.15
CA GLU A 109 19.06 -9.33 -6.35
C GLU A 109 18.13 -8.11 -6.28
N ILE A 110 16.94 -8.26 -5.71
CA ILE A 110 15.96 -7.18 -5.62
C ILE A 110 16.41 -6.11 -4.62
N TRP A 111 16.98 -6.53 -3.49
CA TRP A 111 17.59 -5.61 -2.53
C TRP A 111 18.77 -4.85 -3.15
N GLN A 112 19.64 -5.52 -3.91
CA GLN A 112 20.76 -4.87 -4.59
C GLN A 112 20.28 -3.79 -5.59
N ARG A 113 19.29 -4.13 -6.42
CA ARG A 113 18.67 -3.15 -7.34
C ARG A 113 18.02 -1.97 -6.60
N PHE A 114 17.44 -2.21 -5.42
CA PHE A 114 16.91 -1.14 -4.57
C PHE A 114 18.03 -0.26 -4.01
N CYS A 115 19.12 -0.84 -3.51
CA CYS A 115 20.28 -0.08 -3.04
C CYS A 115 20.88 0.78 -4.16
N GLU A 116 21.05 0.24 -5.37
CA GLU A 116 21.50 1.01 -6.53
C GLU A 116 20.58 2.20 -6.85
N ALA A 117 19.27 2.04 -6.67
CA ALA A 117 18.33 3.15 -6.82
C ALA A 117 18.47 4.19 -5.69
N MET A 118 18.71 3.75 -4.47
CA MET A 118 18.89 4.66 -3.32
C MET A 118 20.24 5.38 -3.34
N ASP A 119 21.29 4.74 -3.84
CA ASP A 119 22.63 5.33 -4.01
C ASP A 119 22.65 6.38 -5.13
N ASP A 120 21.72 6.28 -6.09
CA ASP A 120 21.42 7.32 -7.06
C ASP A 120 20.55 8.42 -6.43
N ASP A 121 21.15 9.21 -5.53
CA ASP A 121 20.54 10.39 -4.89
C ASP A 121 19.16 10.11 -4.25
N PHE A 122 19.03 9.02 -3.48
CA PHE A 122 17.79 8.67 -2.78
C PHE A 122 16.58 8.54 -3.73
N ASN A 123 16.75 7.91 -4.90
CA ASN A 123 15.69 7.75 -5.90
C ASN A 123 14.64 6.71 -5.46
N THR A 124 13.82 7.10 -4.48
CA THR A 124 12.73 6.28 -3.91
C THR A 124 11.67 5.93 -4.94
N ALA A 125 11.43 6.79 -5.93
CA ALA A 125 10.50 6.51 -7.02
C ALA A 125 10.93 5.26 -7.82
N ARG A 126 12.23 5.14 -8.16
CA ARG A 126 12.79 3.95 -8.79
C ARG A 126 12.73 2.73 -7.86
N GLY A 127 13.05 2.91 -6.57
CA GLY A 127 12.95 1.85 -5.57
C GLY A 127 11.52 1.29 -5.41
N ILE A 128 10.52 2.16 -5.39
CA ILE A 128 9.09 1.80 -5.38
C ILE A 128 8.69 1.07 -6.67
N GLY A 129 9.21 1.49 -7.82
CA GLY A 129 9.03 0.77 -9.08
C GLY A 129 9.49 -0.69 -9.00
N ILE A 130 10.72 -0.91 -8.49
CA ILE A 130 11.29 -2.26 -8.27
C ILE A 130 10.42 -3.09 -7.31
N LEU A 131 9.94 -2.47 -6.22
CA LEU A 131 9.02 -3.12 -5.26
C LEU A 131 7.74 -3.60 -5.95
N PHE A 132 7.05 -2.73 -6.68
CA PHE A 132 5.79 -3.08 -7.36
C PHE A 132 5.98 -4.12 -8.47
N GLU A 133 7.07 -4.04 -9.23
CA GLU A 133 7.42 -5.05 -10.23
C GLU A 133 7.60 -6.43 -9.60
N THR A 134 8.31 -6.49 -8.46
CA THR A 134 8.58 -7.72 -7.74
C THR A 134 7.30 -8.33 -7.19
N VAL A 135 6.45 -7.52 -6.54
CA VAL A 135 5.13 -7.93 -6.04
C VAL A 135 4.23 -8.44 -7.16
N ARG A 136 4.19 -7.74 -8.30
CA ARG A 136 3.40 -8.19 -9.47
C ARG A 136 3.89 -9.53 -10.01
N SER A 137 5.20 -9.72 -10.07
CA SER A 137 5.81 -10.96 -10.54
C SER A 137 5.47 -12.13 -9.61
N LEU A 138 5.66 -11.97 -8.29
CA LEU A 138 5.31 -12.99 -7.29
C LEU A 138 3.82 -13.32 -7.29
N ASN A 139 2.94 -12.33 -7.38
CA ASN A 139 1.49 -12.57 -7.47
C ASN A 139 1.14 -13.49 -8.64
N ARG A 140 1.76 -13.31 -9.83
CA ARG A 140 1.53 -14.18 -10.99
C ARG A 140 2.03 -15.61 -10.77
N GLU A 141 3.08 -15.79 -9.98
CA GLU A 141 3.58 -17.11 -9.61
C GLU A 141 2.64 -17.79 -8.62
N ILE A 142 2.15 -17.04 -7.62
CA ILE A 142 1.16 -17.49 -6.65
C ILE A 142 -0.14 -17.90 -7.35
N ASP A 143 -0.60 -17.13 -8.35
CA ASP A 143 -1.80 -17.47 -9.13
C ASP A 143 -1.69 -18.82 -9.84
N ARG A 144 -0.47 -19.25 -10.22
CA ARG A 144 -0.22 -20.51 -10.94
C ARG A 144 0.02 -21.71 -10.02
N GLN A 145 0.71 -21.48 -8.90
CA GLN A 145 1.28 -22.56 -8.08
C GLN A 145 0.70 -22.62 -6.67
N GLY A 146 -0.02 -21.58 -6.23
CA GLY A 146 -0.46 -21.39 -4.86
C GLY A 146 0.60 -20.72 -3.99
N ALA A 147 0.16 -19.98 -2.96
CA ALA A 147 1.05 -19.16 -2.12
C ALA A 147 2.06 -20.02 -1.36
N ASP A 148 1.57 -21.10 -0.76
CA ASP A 148 2.35 -22.04 0.05
C ASP A 148 3.49 -22.73 -0.73
N ALA A 149 3.26 -23.04 -2.02
CA ALA A 149 4.30 -23.60 -2.88
C ALA A 149 5.34 -22.56 -3.30
N VAL A 150 4.93 -21.31 -3.54
CA VAL A 150 5.83 -20.22 -3.91
C VAL A 150 6.69 -19.79 -2.73
N THR A 151 6.11 -19.59 -1.55
CA THR A 151 6.83 -19.10 -0.36
C THR A 151 7.90 -20.07 0.14
N ARG A 152 7.75 -21.38 -0.11
CA ARG A 152 8.76 -22.40 0.22
C ARG A 152 9.92 -22.50 -0.78
N GLN A 153 9.82 -21.86 -1.94
CA GLN A 153 10.94 -21.84 -2.89
C GLN A 153 12.03 -20.87 -2.40
N PRO A 154 13.29 -21.32 -2.21
CA PRO A 154 14.34 -20.48 -1.62
C PRO A 154 14.53 -19.14 -2.33
N ALA A 155 14.52 -19.13 -3.67
CA ALA A 155 14.67 -17.90 -4.45
C ALA A 155 13.51 -16.90 -4.22
N GLN A 156 12.29 -17.40 -4.05
CA GLN A 156 11.10 -16.56 -3.84
C GLN A 156 11.00 -16.08 -2.41
N PHE A 157 11.38 -16.93 -1.45
CA PHE A 157 11.55 -16.54 -0.06
C PHE A 157 12.55 -15.36 0.06
N THR A 158 13.71 -15.42 -0.62
CA THR A 158 14.65 -14.30 -0.65
C THR A 158 14.00 -13.02 -1.21
N ARG A 159 13.24 -13.10 -2.31
CA ARG A 159 12.52 -11.95 -2.88
C ARG A 159 11.46 -11.38 -1.92
N ILE A 160 10.79 -12.23 -1.15
CA ILE A 160 9.85 -11.80 -0.10
C ILE A 160 10.60 -11.06 1.02
N MET A 161 11.76 -11.58 1.45
CA MET A 161 12.59 -10.91 2.45
C MET A 161 13.11 -9.55 1.94
N ASP A 162 13.49 -9.46 0.67
CA ASP A 162 13.87 -8.19 0.04
C ASP A 162 12.70 -7.20 0.03
N ILE A 163 11.48 -7.64 -0.31
CA ILE A 163 10.26 -6.81 -0.23
C ILE A 163 10.05 -6.26 1.19
N MET A 164 10.17 -7.12 2.21
CA MET A 164 10.01 -6.71 3.61
C MET A 164 11.11 -5.73 4.04
N GLY A 165 12.35 -5.96 3.59
CA GLY A 165 13.47 -5.04 3.80
C GLY A 165 13.20 -3.66 3.19
N ILE A 166 12.75 -3.62 1.94
CA ILE A 166 12.42 -2.38 1.23
C ILE A 166 11.29 -1.65 1.94
N GLY A 167 10.23 -2.36 2.35
CA GLY A 167 9.14 -1.80 3.15
C GLY A 167 9.63 -1.10 4.43
N ARG A 168 10.54 -1.76 5.18
CA ARG A 168 11.14 -1.17 6.38
C ARG A 168 11.94 0.11 6.09
N VAL A 169 12.75 0.13 5.03
CA VAL A 169 13.51 1.34 4.65
C VAL A 169 12.58 2.48 4.24
N LEU A 170 11.55 2.16 3.44
CA LEU A 170 10.59 3.15 2.96
C LEU A 170 9.56 3.55 4.03
N GLY A 171 9.46 2.82 5.15
CA GLY A 171 8.49 3.08 6.22
C GLY A 171 7.04 2.75 5.85
N ILE A 172 6.84 1.74 5.01
CA ILE A 172 5.55 1.21 4.56
C ILE A 172 5.49 -0.30 4.80
N MET A 173 4.29 -0.89 4.79
CA MET A 173 4.06 -2.31 5.12
C MET A 173 4.46 -2.65 6.56
N ALA A 174 4.21 -1.74 7.52
CA ALA A 174 4.68 -1.90 8.89
C ALA A 174 3.71 -2.69 9.79
N GLU A 175 2.43 -2.74 9.45
CA GLU A 175 1.40 -3.48 10.19
C GLU A 175 1.09 -4.84 9.55
N ALA A 176 0.39 -5.71 10.30
CA ALA A 176 -0.10 -6.97 9.74
C ALA A 176 -1.22 -6.70 8.71
N PRO A 177 -1.28 -7.44 7.59
CA PRO A 177 -2.27 -7.17 6.54
C PRO A 177 -3.72 -7.25 7.02
N GLN A 178 -4.02 -8.13 7.97
CA GLN A 178 -5.35 -8.21 8.57
C GLN A 178 -5.71 -6.93 9.35
N GLN A 179 -4.75 -6.32 10.04
CA GLN A 179 -4.96 -5.06 10.77
C GLN A 179 -5.21 -3.91 9.79
N TYR A 180 -4.42 -3.84 8.72
CA TYR A 180 -4.59 -2.85 7.65
C TYR A 180 -5.98 -2.91 7.03
N PHE A 181 -6.43 -4.10 6.60
CA PHE A 181 -7.75 -4.26 5.98
C PHE A 181 -8.89 -4.11 6.99
N ALA A 182 -8.74 -4.56 8.24
CA ALA A 182 -9.74 -4.33 9.29
C ALA A 182 -9.96 -2.83 9.53
N ARG A 183 -8.88 -2.04 9.56
CA ARG A 183 -8.97 -0.58 9.70
C ARG A 183 -9.76 0.05 8.56
N GLN A 184 -9.55 -0.39 7.31
CA GLN A 184 -10.34 0.10 6.18
C GLN A 184 -11.82 -0.26 6.31
N LYS A 185 -12.12 -1.51 6.69
CA LYS A 185 -13.50 -1.94 6.93
C LYS A 185 -14.18 -1.07 7.99
N HIS A 186 -13.51 -0.85 9.12
CA HIS A 186 -14.03 0.04 10.17
C HIS A 186 -14.27 1.48 9.68
N ALA A 187 -13.39 2.02 8.83
CA ALA A 187 -13.58 3.34 8.25
C ALA A 187 -14.83 3.41 7.35
N VAL A 188 -15.13 2.35 6.59
CA VAL A 188 -16.36 2.26 5.78
C VAL A 188 -17.59 2.22 6.67
N LEU A 189 -17.62 1.30 7.64
CA LEU A 189 -18.76 1.13 8.55
C LEU A 189 -19.06 2.43 9.31
N ALA A 190 -18.01 3.10 9.83
CA ALA A 190 -18.16 4.34 10.57
C ALA A 190 -18.56 5.56 9.72
N SER A 191 -18.18 5.60 8.44
CA SER A 191 -18.45 6.75 7.57
C SER A 191 -19.87 6.74 6.99
N GLN A 192 -20.52 5.58 6.93
CA GLN A 192 -21.83 5.40 6.27
C GLN A 192 -22.94 4.92 7.21
N ASP A 193 -22.65 4.77 8.51
CA ASP A 193 -23.59 4.22 9.51
C ASP A 193 -24.16 2.86 9.09
N ILE A 194 -23.30 2.05 8.46
CA ILE A 194 -23.62 0.70 8.00
C ILE A 194 -23.04 -0.26 9.03
N ASP A 195 -23.83 -1.23 9.47
CA ASP A 195 -23.35 -2.32 10.31
C ASP A 195 -22.86 -3.51 9.45
N GLU A 196 -22.01 -4.35 10.05
CA GLU A 196 -21.51 -5.53 9.36
C GLU A 196 -22.62 -6.57 9.14
N GLU A 197 -23.66 -6.56 9.97
CA GLU A 197 -24.82 -7.45 9.88
C GLU A 197 -25.60 -7.22 8.58
N TRP A 198 -25.89 -5.98 8.22
CA TRP A 198 -26.51 -5.60 6.96
C TRP A 198 -25.70 -6.06 5.75
N ILE A 199 -24.36 -5.95 5.82
CA ILE A 199 -23.50 -6.45 4.72
C ILE A 199 -23.64 -7.96 4.59
N GLN A 200 -23.66 -8.70 5.70
CA GLN A 200 -23.86 -10.16 5.69
C GLN A 200 -25.24 -10.54 5.18
N GLU A 201 -26.30 -9.82 5.56
CA GLU A 201 -27.65 -10.01 5.04
C GLU A 201 -27.69 -9.83 3.51
N LYS A 202 -27.06 -8.78 2.98
CA LYS A 202 -26.97 -8.55 1.54
C LYS A 202 -26.17 -9.65 0.82
N ILE A 203 -25.07 -10.12 1.41
CA ILE A 203 -24.30 -11.25 0.87
C ILE A 203 -25.17 -12.52 0.82
N HIS A 204 -25.94 -12.78 1.88
CA HIS A 204 -26.85 -13.91 1.95
C HIS A 204 -27.99 -13.80 0.92
N GLU A 205 -28.67 -12.65 0.84
CA GLU A 205 -29.70 -12.39 -0.18
C GLU A 205 -29.16 -12.60 -1.59
N ARG A 206 -27.95 -12.13 -1.88
CA ARG A 206 -27.30 -12.34 -3.17
C ARG A 206 -27.03 -13.82 -3.44
N ALA A 207 -26.58 -14.56 -2.44
CA ALA A 207 -26.33 -16.00 -2.58
C ALA A 207 -27.63 -16.76 -2.88
N GLU A 208 -28.73 -16.43 -2.20
CA GLU A 208 -30.05 -17.01 -2.45
C GLU A 208 -30.59 -16.63 -3.84
N ALA A 209 -30.45 -15.37 -4.26
CA ALA A 209 -30.80 -14.93 -5.61
C ALA A 209 -30.04 -15.72 -6.69
N ARG A 210 -28.74 -15.95 -6.50
CA ARG A 210 -27.93 -16.78 -7.42
C ARG A 210 -28.38 -18.24 -7.43
N LYS A 211 -28.72 -18.83 -6.27
CA LYS A 211 -29.27 -20.20 -6.19
C LYS A 211 -30.61 -20.31 -6.92
N ALA A 212 -31.46 -19.29 -6.80
CA ALA A 212 -32.73 -19.17 -7.51
C ALA A 212 -32.58 -18.82 -9.00
N LYS A 213 -31.35 -18.59 -9.50
CA LYS A 213 -31.02 -18.11 -10.85
C LYS A 213 -31.60 -16.72 -11.18
N ASP A 214 -31.91 -15.93 -10.16
CA ASP A 214 -32.27 -14.51 -10.29
C ASP A 214 -30.99 -13.66 -10.35
N PHE A 215 -30.37 -13.64 -11.53
CA PHE A 215 -29.13 -12.87 -11.75
C PHE A 215 -29.36 -11.37 -11.68
N ALA A 216 -30.55 -10.89 -12.05
CA ALA A 216 -30.89 -9.47 -11.99
C ALA A 216 -30.89 -8.96 -10.55
N ARG A 217 -31.52 -9.70 -9.62
CA ARG A 217 -31.48 -9.36 -8.19
C ARG A 217 -30.07 -9.46 -7.62
N ALA A 218 -29.30 -10.48 -8.00
CA ALA A 218 -27.93 -10.63 -7.55
C ALA A 218 -27.01 -9.47 -7.99
N ASP A 219 -27.19 -8.96 -9.22
CA ASP A 219 -26.48 -7.79 -9.73
C ASP A 219 -26.94 -6.51 -9.03
N GLN A 220 -28.25 -6.34 -8.80
CA GLN A 220 -28.77 -5.20 -8.05
C GLN A 220 -28.15 -5.08 -6.66
N ILE A 221 -28.05 -6.20 -5.93
CA ILE A 221 -27.42 -6.22 -4.60
C ILE A 221 -25.92 -5.91 -4.68
N ARG A 222 -25.22 -6.44 -5.70
CA ARG A 222 -23.80 -6.13 -5.90
C ARG A 222 -23.61 -4.63 -6.14
N ASP A 223 -24.47 -4.01 -6.94
CA ASP A 223 -24.35 -2.60 -7.28
C ASP A 223 -24.77 -1.70 -6.10
N GLU A 224 -25.74 -2.12 -5.28
CA GLU A 224 -26.08 -1.49 -3.99
C GLU A 224 -24.85 -1.46 -3.06
N LEU A 225 -24.22 -2.61 -2.82
CA LEU A 225 -23.01 -2.70 -2.00
C LEU A 225 -21.87 -1.86 -2.58
N LYS A 226 -21.70 -1.88 -3.91
CA LYS A 226 -20.68 -1.08 -4.59
C LYS A 226 -20.91 0.42 -4.41
N GLY A 227 -22.16 0.88 -4.39
CA GLY A 227 -22.54 2.26 -4.09
C GLY A 227 -22.07 2.71 -2.71
N HIS A 228 -21.91 1.77 -1.78
CA HIS A 228 -21.37 1.98 -0.44
C HIS A 228 -19.85 1.74 -0.34
N ASN A 229 -19.13 1.68 -1.47
CA ASN A 229 -17.71 1.33 -1.51
C ASN A 229 -17.42 -0.06 -0.92
N ILE A 230 -18.35 -1.00 -1.04
CA ILE A 230 -18.18 -2.40 -0.63
C ILE A 230 -18.08 -3.26 -1.89
N ILE A 231 -16.93 -3.90 -2.09
CA ILE A 231 -16.67 -4.80 -3.22
C ILE A 231 -16.71 -6.24 -2.73
N LEU A 232 -17.48 -7.08 -3.41
CA LEU A 232 -17.55 -8.51 -3.15
C LEU A 232 -16.53 -9.28 -3.98
N GLU A 233 -15.86 -10.24 -3.35
CA GLU A 233 -14.95 -11.20 -3.99
C GLU A 233 -15.46 -12.61 -3.67
N ASP A 234 -15.89 -13.33 -4.70
CA ASP A 234 -16.32 -14.73 -4.56
C ASP A 234 -15.09 -15.63 -4.54
N ARG A 235 -14.92 -16.39 -3.45
CA ARG A 235 -13.85 -17.39 -3.26
C ARG A 235 -14.45 -18.80 -3.12
N PRO A 236 -13.66 -19.87 -3.28
CA PRO A 236 -14.15 -21.25 -3.10
C PRO A 236 -14.74 -21.53 -1.71
N ASP A 237 -14.26 -20.82 -0.68
CA ASP A 237 -14.69 -20.92 0.72
C ASP A 237 -15.84 -19.97 1.08
N GLY A 238 -16.24 -19.07 0.17
CA GLY A 238 -17.37 -18.15 0.37
C GLY A 238 -17.17 -16.79 -0.29
N THR A 239 -18.18 -15.93 -0.20
CA THR A 239 -18.07 -14.53 -0.62
C THR A 239 -17.48 -13.71 0.51
N ILE A 240 -16.36 -13.04 0.26
CA ILE A 240 -15.81 -12.04 1.17
C ILE A 240 -16.07 -10.63 0.64
N TRP A 241 -15.96 -9.63 1.50
CA TRP A 241 -16.06 -8.22 1.11
C TRP A 241 -14.81 -7.44 1.47
N LYS A 242 -14.51 -6.43 0.64
CA LYS A 242 -13.40 -5.48 0.79
C LYS A 242 -13.92 -4.05 0.60
N HIS A 243 -13.20 -3.08 1.15
CA HIS A 243 -13.40 -1.68 0.81
C HIS A 243 -12.99 -1.45 -0.66
N GLY A 244 -13.79 -0.68 -1.39
CA GLY A 244 -13.52 -0.27 -2.77
C GLY A 244 -13.06 1.18 -2.87
N ASP A 245 -12.08 1.45 -3.72
CA ASP A 245 -11.40 2.75 -3.86
C ASP A 245 -12.29 3.91 -4.40
N GLY A 246 -13.62 3.74 -4.46
CA GLY A 246 -14.57 4.71 -5.02
C GLY A 246 -14.44 4.95 -6.54
N LYS A 247 -13.61 4.17 -7.24
CA LYS A 247 -13.34 4.29 -8.69
C LYS A 247 -14.52 3.93 -9.60
N THR A 248 -15.72 3.68 -9.06
CA THR A 248 -16.88 3.35 -9.89
C THR A 248 -18.08 4.22 -9.56
N GLN A 249 -17.94 5.50 -9.81
CA GLN A 249 -19.06 6.31 -10.25
C GLN A 249 -18.65 6.93 -11.59
N VAL A 250 -18.91 6.20 -12.67
CA VAL A 250 -19.03 6.74 -14.03
C VAL A 250 -20.38 6.30 -14.55
#